data_AF-A0A7Y2L282-F1
#
_entry.id   AF-A0A7Y2L282-F1
#
_cell.length_a   1.000
_cell.length_b   1.000
_cell.length_c   1.000
_cell.angle_alpha   90.00
_cell.angle_beta   90.00
_cell.angle_gamma   90.00
#
_symmetry.space_group_name_H-M   'P 1'
#
loop_
_entity.id
_entity.type
_entity.pdbx_description
1 polymer ?
#
loop_
_entity_poly.entity_id
_entity_poly.type
_entity_poly.pdbx_seq_one_letter_code
_entity_poly.pdbx_strand_id
1 'polypeptide(L)' 'MMDAFVRTGPLMEATSYPKWAQKLIRDCSESKRRVVEHEVYARMRDNTLSPTIMRLYLIGGWPVVEQFSLYMG' A
#
# COMPACT_ATOMS: atom_id res chain seq x y z
N MET A 1 13.50 -31.06 3.76
CA MET A 1 14.15 -29.90 3.14
C MET A 1 13.03 -29.07 2.53
N MET A 2 12.85 -27.81 2.91
CA MET A 2 11.93 -26.93 2.17
C MET A 2 12.66 -26.45 0.93
N ASP A 3 12.05 -26.65 -0.25
CA ASP A 3 12.62 -26.17 -1.50
C ASP A 3 12.73 -24.64 -1.48
N ALA A 4 13.85 -24.11 -1.99
CA ALA A 4 14.03 -22.69 -2.14
C ALA A 4 13.02 -22.14 -3.16
N PHE A 5 12.40 -20.99 -2.86
CA PHE A 5 11.51 -20.32 -3.81
C PHE A 5 12.34 -19.61 -4.90
N VAL A 6 12.10 -19.98 -6.16
CA VAL A 6 12.64 -19.30 -7.34
C VAL A 6 11.47 -18.80 -8.19
N ARG A 7 11.33 -17.49 -8.33
CA ARG A 7 10.27 -16.89 -9.15
C ARG A 7 10.57 -17.10 -10.63
N THR A 8 9.62 -17.69 -11.36
CA THR A 8 9.70 -17.88 -12.82
C THR A 8 8.74 -16.98 -13.60
N GLY A 9 7.63 -16.56 -12.99
CA GLY A 9 6.64 -15.69 -13.62
C GLY A 9 6.94 -14.18 -13.48
N PRO A 10 6.07 -13.33 -14.06
CA PRO A 10 6.19 -11.87 -14.00
C PRO A 10 6.23 -11.35 -12.56
N LEU A 11 7.02 -10.30 -12.31
CA LEU A 11 7.27 -9.76 -10.98
C LEU A 11 5.98 -9.26 -10.29
N MET A 12 5.09 -8.61 -11.03
CA MET A 12 3.90 -7.95 -10.48
C MET A 12 2.65 -8.82 -10.47
N GLU A 13 2.76 -10.11 -10.81
CA GLU A 13 1.64 -11.04 -10.83
C GLU A 13 1.62 -11.94 -9.60
N ALA A 14 0.52 -11.92 -8.84
CA ALA A 14 0.37 -12.74 -7.64
C ALA A 14 0.49 -14.25 -7.93
N THR A 15 0.12 -14.67 -9.14
CA THR A 15 0.21 -16.06 -9.62
C THR A 15 1.66 -16.58 -9.72
N SER A 16 2.65 -15.68 -9.81
CA SER A 16 4.08 -16.00 -9.82
C SER A 16 4.62 -16.43 -8.46
N TYR A 17 3.80 -16.37 -7.40
CA TYR A 17 4.20 -16.64 -6.01
C TYR A 17 3.47 -17.86 -5.44
N PRO A 18 3.97 -18.49 -4.35
CA PRO A 18 3.35 -19.67 -3.75
C PRO A 18 1.91 -19.42 -3.28
N LYS A 19 1.13 -20.51 -3.14
CA LYS A 19 -0.29 -20.42 -2.76
C LYS A 19 -0.52 -19.72 -1.42
N TRP A 20 0.40 -19.84 -0.46
CA TRP A 20 0.30 -19.14 0.83
C TRP A 20 0.41 -17.62 0.66
N ALA A 21 1.29 -17.14 -0.23
CA ALA A 21 1.45 -15.70 -0.50
C ALA A 21 0.23 -15.14 -1.24
N GLN A 22 -0.34 -15.91 -2.17
CA GLN A 22 -1.60 -15.56 -2.82
C GLN A 22 -2.77 -15.47 -1.83
N LYS A 23 -2.81 -16.38 -0.84
CA LYS A 23 -3.80 -16.32 0.24
C LYS A 23 -3.61 -15.07 1.10
N LEU A 24 -2.37 -14.73 1.47
CA LEU A 24 -2.07 -13.51 2.23
C LEU A 24 -2.57 -12.24 1.49
N ILE A 25 -2.35 -12.14 0.18
CA ILE A 25 -2.86 -11.02 -0.63
C ILE A 25 -4.39 -10.94 -0.56
N ARG A 26 -5.09 -12.07 -0.65
CA ARG A 26 -6.57 -12.11 -0.55
C ARG A 26 -7.05 -11.73 0.85
N ASP A 27 -6.42 -12.27 1.89
CA ASP A 27 -6.81 -12.01 3.29
C ASP A 27 -6.63 -10.51 3.63
N CYS A 28 -5.66 -9.82 3.03
CA CYS A 28 -5.44 -8.39 3.23
C CYS A 28 -6.22 -7.49 2.26
N SER A 29 -6.96 -8.04 1.30
CA SER A 29 -7.54 -7.28 0.17
C SER A 29 -8.51 -6.19 0.63
N GLU A 30 -9.44 -6.50 1.53
CA GLU A 30 -10.42 -5.52 2.02
C GLU A 30 -9.77 -4.41 2.85
N SER A 31 -8.78 -4.77 3.68
CA SER A 31 -7.99 -3.80 4.45
C SER A 31 -7.23 -2.83 3.56
N LYS A 32 -6.66 -3.31 2.45
CA LYS A 32 -6.05 -2.46 1.42
C LYS A 32 -7.10 -1.60 0.71
N ARG A 33 -8.21 -2.22 0.30
CA ARG A 33 -9.29 -1.59 -0.48
C ARG A 33 -9.82 -0.34 0.20
N ARG A 34 -10.21 -0.43 1.47
CA ARG A 34 -10.76 0.72 2.22
C ARG A 34 -9.79 1.89 2.41
N VAL A 35 -8.47 1.66 2.26
CA VAL A 35 -7.45 2.73 2.29
C VAL A 35 -7.30 3.33 0.89
N VAL A 36 -7.03 2.51 -0.13
CA VAL A 36 -6.74 3.03 -1.48
C VAL A 36 -7.98 3.61 -2.19
N GLU A 37 -9.17 3.18 -1.79
CA GLU A 37 -10.46 3.70 -2.27
C GLU A 37 -11.10 4.70 -1.29
N HIS A 38 -10.35 5.19 -0.29
CA HIS A 38 -10.88 6.12 0.71
C HIS A 38 -11.34 7.44 0.07
N GLU A 39 -12.48 7.97 0.52
CA GLU A 39 -13.10 9.20 -0.02
C GLU A 39 -12.16 10.40 -0.02
N VAL A 40 -11.24 10.48 0.95
CA VAL A 40 -10.23 11.55 1.04
C VAL A 40 -9.43 11.70 -0.27
N TYR A 41 -9.10 10.59 -0.93
CA TYR A 41 -8.33 10.60 -2.17
C TYR A 41 -9.17 11.02 -3.38
N ALA A 42 -10.44 10.61 -3.42
CA ALA A 42 -11.38 11.10 -4.43
C ALA A 42 -11.56 12.63 -4.31
N ARG A 43 -11.76 13.13 -3.09
CA ARG A 43 -11.91 14.57 -2.84
C ARG A 43 -10.62 15.36 -3.11
N MET A 44 -9.47 14.77 -2.81
CA MET A 44 -8.17 15.37 -3.13
C MET A 44 -7.97 15.48 -4.64
N ARG A 45 -8.26 14.41 -5.41
CA ARG A 45 -8.23 14.40 -6.88
C ARG A 45 -9.15 15.47 -7.47
N ASP A 46 -10.37 15.58 -6.92
CA ASP A 46 -11.41 16.48 -7.44
C ASP A 46 -11.29 17.91 -6.89
N ASN A 47 -10.20 18.24 -6.19
CA ASN A 47 -9.95 19.54 -5.58
C ASN A 47 -11.10 20.03 -4.67
N THR A 48 -11.73 19.12 -3.93
CA THR A 48 -12.86 19.38 -3.01
C THR A 48 -12.50 19.09 -1.54
N LEU A 49 -11.23 18.77 -1.27
CA LEU A 49 -10.71 18.62 0.08
C LEU A 49 -10.50 20.00 0.71
N SER A 50 -10.95 20.20 1.95
CA SER A 50 -10.80 21.50 2.59
C SER A 50 -9.32 21.82 2.87
N PRO A 51 -8.92 23.12 2.88
CA PRO A 51 -7.56 23.51 3.21
C PRO A 51 -7.09 23.00 4.58
N THR A 52 -7.98 22.95 5.57
CA THR A 52 -7.68 22.43 6.91
C THR A 52 -7.31 20.94 6.87
N ILE A 53 -8.08 20.12 6.16
CA ILE A 53 -7.79 18.68 6.05
C ILE A 53 -6.54 18.45 5.20
N MET A 54 -6.32 19.23 4.14
CA MET A 54 -5.09 19.17 3.36
C MET A 54 -3.85 19.45 4.23
N ARG A 55 -3.91 20.47 5.09
CA ARG A 55 -2.82 20.78 6.04
C ARG A 55 -2.54 19.61 6.98
N LEU A 56 -3.58 19.00 7.56
CA LEU A 56 -3.43 17.84 8.45
C LEU A 56 -2.84 16.63 7.73
N TYR A 57 -3.28 16.37 6.50
CA TYR A 57 -2.77 15.28 5.68
C TYR A 57 -1.26 15.43 5.41
N LEU A 58 -0.83 16.63 5.02
CA LEU A 58 0.59 16.92 4.73
C LEU A 58 1.46 16.88 5.98
N ILE A 59 1.04 17.52 7.08
CA ILE A 59 1.80 17.52 8.33
C ILE A 59 1.87 16.12 8.93
N GLY A 60 0.74 15.41 8.96
CA GLY A 60 0.65 14.07 9.55
C GLY A 60 1.40 13.01 8.75
N GLY A 61 1.46 13.14 7.42
CA GLY A 61 2.20 12.23 6.54
C GLY A 61 3.71 12.47 6.54
N TRP A 62 4.17 13.68 6.89
CA TRP A 62 5.57 14.08 6.79
C TRP A 62 6.55 13.15 7.53
N PRO A 63 6.32 12.73 8.79
CA PRO A 63 7.27 11.88 9.50
C PRO A 63 7.55 10.56 8.79
N VAL A 64 6.52 9.95 8.16
CA VAL A 64 6.69 8.70 7.40
C VAL A 64 7.50 8.95 6.13
N VAL A 65 7.26 10.07 5.45
CA VAL A 65 8.02 10.45 4.25
C VAL A 65 9.49 10.71 4.58
N GLU A 66 9.74 11.50 5.62
CA GLU A 66 11.08 11.88 6.08
C GLU A 66 11.89 10.65 6.52
N GLN A 67 11.26 9.73 7.23
CA GLN A 67 11.95 8.58 7.85
C GLN A 67 11.88 7.31 7.01
N PHE A 68 11.28 7.33 5.81
CA PHE A 68 11.06 6.12 5.03
C PHE A 68 12.37 5.35 4.76
N SER A 69 13.46 6.08 4.49
CA SER A 69 14.79 5.49 4.27
C SER A 69 15.41 4.89 5.54
N LEU A 70 15.07 5.44 6.72
CA LEU A 70 15.56 4.94 8.01
C LEU A 70 14.94 3.59 8.39
N TYR A 71 13.77 3.25 7.84
CA TYR A 71 13.19 1.92 8.02
C TYR A 71 13.93 0.82 7.23
N MET A 72 14.76 1.22 6.26
CA MET A 72 15.47 0.33 5.34
C MET A 72 16.96 0.18 5.64
N GLY A 73 17.50 0.98 6.55
CA GLY A 73 18.89 0.91 7.03
C GLY A 73 19.03 -0.05 8.21
#